data_AF-A0A7R9CMP5-F1
#
_entry.id   AF-A0A7R9CMP5-F1
#
_cell.length_a   1.000
_cell.length_b   1.000
_cell.length_c   1.000
_cell.angle_alpha   90.00
_cell.angle_beta   90.00
_cell.angle_gamma   90.00
#
_symmetry.space_group_name_H-M   'P 1'
#
loop_
_entity.id
_entity.type
_entity.pdbx_description
1 polymer ?
#
loop_
_entity_poly.entity_id
_entity_poly.type
_entity_poly.pdbx_seq_one_letter_code
_entity_poly.pdbx_strand_id
1 'polypeptide(L)'
;MSRSSVVYSNKSDLTICPKMEACGEKKPLGACLIDPCILDPCVPEPSVIIIGAGLAGLSAAHRLTKCGIRNFTVLEATERPGGRIHSCWLNDSGVEMGSQWIHGTCAANPVFSLAAQEGLLRPPLSRSDDTAGYFYTTDGRAHVSLAEFLASQIDQELSRFPDFDREDASRVMHGLANSLRARQGDDLSLVSADHYGSYVVIPGGNVRVPLGHVGILAPLLRDLPECCVKYCTPVKCIMWDAEETAGPRARVQCFNGEEYACDYVIVTASLGVLKNTAKQLFCPELPD
;
A
#
# COMPACT_ATOMS: atom_id res chain seq x y z
N MET A 1 21.33 -12.86 26.26
CA MET A 1 22.41 -13.10 25.28
C MET A 1 22.34 -11.98 24.24
N SER A 2 23.27 -11.02 24.38
CA SER A 2 23.36 -9.79 23.59
C SER A 2 23.84 -10.09 22.17
N ARG A 3 23.09 -9.65 21.15
CA ARG A 3 23.56 -9.64 19.75
C ARG A 3 24.27 -8.32 19.50
N SER A 4 25.58 -8.36 19.50
CA SER A 4 26.46 -7.23 19.20
C SER A 4 26.35 -6.84 17.73
N SER A 5 25.90 -5.63 17.45
CA SER A 5 26.08 -4.98 16.15
C SER A 5 27.55 -4.52 16.03
N VAL A 6 28.30 -5.12 15.10
CA VAL A 6 29.67 -4.70 14.82
C VAL A 6 29.63 -3.54 13.84
N VAL A 7 29.97 -2.34 14.32
CA VAL A 7 30.17 -1.14 13.50
C VAL A 7 31.63 -1.13 13.05
N TYR A 8 31.91 -1.40 11.77
CA TYR A 8 33.24 -1.17 11.20
C TYR A 8 33.33 0.28 10.71
N SER A 9 34.07 1.11 11.45
CA SER A 9 34.53 2.41 10.97
C SER A 9 35.91 2.28 10.37
N ASN A 10 36.06 2.42 9.05
CA ASN A 10 37.04 3.32 8.43
C ASN A 10 37.06 3.19 6.90
N LYS A 11 37.29 4.34 6.27
CA LYS A 11 37.25 4.60 4.82
C LYS A 11 38.47 4.07 4.04
N SER A 12 39.20 3.07 4.53
CA SER A 12 40.47 2.65 3.91
C SER A 12 40.68 1.15 3.71
N ASP A 13 39.78 0.29 4.19
CA ASP A 13 39.90 -1.16 3.97
C ASP A 13 38.77 -1.64 3.05
N LEU A 14 39.10 -1.85 1.77
CA LEU A 14 38.27 -2.60 0.83
C LEU A 14 38.26 -4.08 1.25
N THR A 15 37.60 -4.40 2.36
CA THR A 15 37.37 -5.78 2.78
C THR A 15 36.39 -6.43 1.80
N ILE A 16 36.86 -7.50 1.16
CA ILE A 16 36.10 -8.39 0.30
C ILE A 16 34.90 -8.91 1.11
N CYS A 17 33.71 -8.90 0.52
CA CYS A 17 32.51 -9.44 1.15
C CYS A 17 32.78 -10.92 1.54
N PRO A 18 32.47 -11.37 2.78
CA PRO A 18 32.67 -12.77 3.18
C PRO A 18 31.93 -13.77 2.28
N LYS A 19 30.83 -13.34 1.63
CA LYS A 19 30.12 -14.14 0.63
C LYS A 19 30.89 -14.26 -0.70
N MET A 20 31.74 -13.29 -1.04
CA MET A 20 32.54 -13.29 -2.29
C MET A 20 33.80 -14.16 -2.23
N GLU A 21 34.32 -14.48 -1.04
CA GLU A 21 35.47 -15.40 -0.92
C GLU A 21 35.13 -16.82 -1.43
N ALA A 22 33.85 -17.19 -1.47
CA ALA A 22 33.38 -18.49 -1.95
C ALA A 22 33.22 -18.60 -3.48
N CYS A 23 33.20 -17.49 -4.23
CA CYS A 23 32.75 -17.49 -5.64
C CYS A 23 33.86 -17.49 -6.71
N GLY A 24 35.12 -17.29 -6.34
CA GLY A 24 36.23 -17.18 -7.31
C GLY A 24 36.22 -15.92 -8.22
N GLU A 25 35.10 -15.20 -8.36
CA GLU A 25 35.01 -13.96 -9.13
C GLU A 25 35.13 -12.70 -8.25
N LYS A 26 36.26 -12.00 -8.38
CA LYS A 26 36.54 -10.74 -7.68
C LYS A 26 36.02 -9.55 -8.48
N LYS A 27 34.73 -9.21 -8.38
CA LYS A 27 34.23 -7.89 -8.83
C LYS A 27 34.24 -6.89 -7.68
N PRO A 28 34.89 -5.72 -7.81
CA PRO A 28 34.91 -4.73 -6.73
C PRO A 28 33.54 -4.05 -6.60
N LEU A 29 32.86 -4.25 -5.48
CA LEU A 29 31.69 -3.47 -5.08
C LEU A 29 32.17 -2.27 -4.24
N GLY A 30 31.80 -1.05 -4.65
CA GLY A 30 32.29 0.21 -4.08
C GLY A 30 31.87 0.54 -2.63
N ALA A 31 31.09 -0.31 -1.97
CA ALA A 31 30.85 -0.31 -0.54
C ALA A 31 30.08 -1.59 -0.17
N CYS A 32 30.62 -2.44 0.71
CA CYS A 32 29.89 -3.57 1.28
C CYS A 32 29.11 -3.06 2.51
N LEU A 33 27.96 -2.43 2.28
CA LEU A 33 26.94 -2.32 3.33
C LEU A 33 26.24 -3.67 3.35
N ILE A 34 26.49 -4.51 4.35
CA ILE A 34 25.83 -5.81 4.48
C ILE A 34 24.40 -5.56 5.02
N ASP A 35 23.50 -5.04 4.19
CA ASP A 35 22.05 -5.17 4.47
C ASP A 35 21.76 -6.68 4.40
N PRO A 36 21.14 -7.30 5.44
CA PRO A 36 20.81 -8.73 5.41
C PRO A 36 19.94 -9.13 4.21
N CYS A 37 19.29 -8.17 3.55
CA CYS A 37 18.53 -8.38 2.33
C CYS A 37 19.36 -8.35 1.03
N ILE A 38 20.66 -8.10 1.08
CA ILE A 38 21.51 -8.15 -0.12
C ILE A 38 21.72 -9.61 -0.55
N LEU A 39 21.36 -9.86 -1.81
CA LEU A 39 21.55 -11.14 -2.46
C LEU A 39 23.01 -11.59 -2.39
N ASP A 40 23.18 -12.89 -2.23
CA ASP A 40 24.49 -13.48 -2.38
C ASP A 40 24.95 -13.29 -3.83
N PRO A 41 26.06 -12.59 -4.10
CA PRO A 41 26.57 -12.42 -5.46
C PRO A 41 26.93 -13.75 -6.14
N CYS A 42 27.02 -14.85 -5.40
CA CYS A 42 27.28 -16.19 -5.93
C CYS A 42 26.06 -16.88 -6.52
N VAL A 43 24.84 -16.36 -6.29
CA VAL A 43 23.62 -16.94 -6.87
C VAL A 43 23.11 -16.09 -8.03
N PRO A 44 22.53 -16.71 -9.09
CA PRO A 44 21.87 -15.97 -10.14
C PRO A 44 20.81 -15.04 -9.58
N GLU A 45 20.75 -13.83 -10.13
CA GLU A 45 19.78 -12.83 -9.71
C GLU A 45 18.34 -13.29 -10.08
N PRO A 46 17.40 -13.31 -9.12
CA PRO A 46 16.04 -13.76 -9.39
C PRO A 46 15.31 -12.76 -10.29
N SER A 47 14.52 -13.30 -11.21
CA SER A 47 13.60 -12.55 -12.06
C SER A 47 12.23 -12.39 -11.39
N VAL A 48 11.69 -11.18 -11.35
CA VAL A 48 10.43 -10.87 -10.65
C VAL A 48 9.43 -10.12 -11.53
N ILE A 49 8.18 -10.55 -11.53
CA ILE A 49 7.07 -9.77 -12.11
C ILE A 49 6.23 -9.16 -10.99
N ILE A 50 6.00 -7.85 -11.05
CA ILE A 50 5.15 -7.12 -10.10
C ILE A 50 3.87 -6.72 -10.82
N ILE A 51 2.71 -7.09 -10.29
CA ILE A 51 1.41 -6.79 -10.89
C ILE A 51 0.82 -5.56 -10.19
N GLY A 52 0.76 -4.45 -10.92
CA GLY A 52 0.25 -3.15 -10.49
C GLY A 52 1.36 -2.15 -10.13
N ALA A 53 1.33 -0.96 -10.73
CA ALA A 53 2.19 0.18 -10.40
C ALA A 53 1.49 1.15 -9.41
N GLY A 54 0.70 0.59 -8.47
CA GLY A 54 0.22 1.34 -7.30
C GLY A 54 1.32 1.57 -6.26
N LEU A 55 1.01 2.30 -5.17
CA LEU A 55 1.98 2.57 -4.10
C LEU A 55 2.64 1.28 -3.56
N ALA A 56 1.87 0.19 -3.40
CA ALA A 56 2.38 -1.09 -2.93
C ALA A 56 3.39 -1.73 -3.91
N GLY A 57 3.03 -1.82 -5.20
CA GLY A 57 3.90 -2.40 -6.23
C GLY A 57 5.16 -1.56 -6.47
N LEU A 58 5.03 -0.23 -6.51
CA LEU A 58 6.19 0.67 -6.63
C LEU A 58 7.10 0.61 -5.39
N SER A 59 6.53 0.46 -4.19
CA SER A 59 7.33 0.27 -2.97
C SER A 59 8.08 -1.07 -2.98
N ALA A 60 7.45 -2.13 -3.48
CA ALA A 60 8.11 -3.42 -3.68
C ALA A 60 9.27 -3.31 -4.69
N ALA A 61 9.03 -2.71 -5.86
CA ALA A 61 10.05 -2.46 -6.88
C ALA A 61 11.23 -1.61 -6.33
N HIS A 62 10.92 -0.58 -5.56
CA HIS A 62 11.93 0.25 -4.91
C HIS A 62 12.76 -0.55 -3.90
N ARG A 63 12.12 -1.38 -3.06
CA ARG A 63 12.84 -2.23 -2.09
C ARG A 63 13.70 -3.27 -2.79
N LEU A 64 13.21 -3.93 -3.84
CA LEU A 64 14.00 -4.86 -4.67
C LEU A 64 15.27 -4.17 -5.17
N THR A 65 15.12 -2.96 -5.73
CA THR A 65 16.26 -2.16 -6.21
C THR A 65 17.28 -1.86 -5.10
N LYS A 66 16.82 -1.47 -3.90
CA LYS A 66 17.71 -1.22 -2.76
C LYS A 66 18.41 -2.49 -2.25
N CYS A 67 17.81 -3.65 -2.44
CA CYS A 67 18.41 -4.96 -2.13
C CYS A 67 19.35 -5.48 -3.24
N GLY A 68 19.50 -4.74 -4.35
CA GLY A 68 20.34 -5.12 -5.48
C GLY A 68 19.65 -5.99 -6.54
N ILE A 69 18.34 -6.26 -6.38
CA ILE A 69 17.52 -6.94 -7.40
C ILE A 69 16.99 -5.89 -8.37
N ARG A 70 17.46 -5.94 -9.61
CA ARG A 70 17.09 -5.10 -10.74
C ARG A 70 16.41 -5.88 -11.86
N ASN A 71 16.49 -7.21 -11.87
CA ASN A 71 15.81 -8.07 -12.84
C ASN A 71 14.32 -8.21 -12.50
N PHE A 72 13.56 -7.12 -12.65
CA PHE A 72 12.11 -7.16 -12.46
C PHE A 72 11.37 -6.27 -13.45
N THR A 73 10.10 -6.60 -13.71
CA THR A 73 9.18 -5.77 -14.50
C THR A 73 7.89 -5.55 -13.72
N VAL A 74 7.42 -4.30 -13.68
CA VAL A 74 6.13 -3.89 -13.14
C VAL A 74 5.12 -3.78 -14.28
N LEU A 75 4.04 -4.53 -14.22
CA LEU A 75 2.96 -4.53 -15.21
C LEU A 75 1.77 -3.75 -14.66
N GLU A 76 1.47 -2.60 -15.27
CA GLU A 76 0.37 -1.72 -14.90
C GLU A 76 -0.72 -1.78 -15.97
N ALA A 77 -1.96 -2.05 -15.52
CA ALA A 77 -3.08 -2.23 -16.42
C ALA A 77 -3.51 -0.93 -17.11
N THR A 78 -3.31 0.22 -16.44
CA THR A 78 -3.73 1.55 -16.93
C THR A 78 -2.58 2.29 -17.61
N GLU A 79 -2.86 3.44 -18.22
CA GLU A 79 -1.83 4.31 -18.80
C GLU A 79 -0.99 5.09 -17.76
N ARG A 80 -1.23 4.92 -16.45
CA ARG A 80 -0.60 5.73 -15.40
C ARG A 80 -0.18 4.92 -14.17
N PRO A 81 0.87 5.37 -13.44
CA PRO A 81 1.17 4.82 -12.13
C PRO A 81 0.22 5.37 -11.06
N GLY A 82 0.32 4.81 -9.85
CA GLY A 82 -0.32 5.30 -8.63
C GLY A 82 -1.57 4.52 -8.21
N GLY A 83 -2.23 3.82 -9.13
CA GLY A 83 -3.45 3.08 -8.84
C GLY A 83 -4.52 3.99 -8.22
N ARG A 84 -4.83 3.78 -6.94
CA ARG A 84 -5.81 4.58 -6.18
C ARG A 84 -5.31 5.96 -5.74
N ILE A 85 -4.04 6.29 -5.97
CA ILE A 85 -3.55 7.68 -5.88
C ILE A 85 -3.80 8.31 -7.25
N HIS A 86 -4.64 9.35 -7.31
CA HIS A 86 -5.02 9.99 -8.56
C HIS A 86 -5.30 11.48 -8.37
N SER A 87 -4.29 12.29 -8.68
CA SER A 87 -4.40 13.74 -8.74
C SER A 87 -4.80 14.18 -10.15
N CYS A 88 -5.79 15.06 -10.26
CA CYS A 88 -6.32 15.61 -11.51
C CYS A 88 -6.38 17.14 -11.43
N TRP A 89 -5.84 17.83 -12.42
CA TRP A 89 -5.84 19.30 -12.47
C TRP A 89 -7.06 19.82 -13.21
N LEU A 90 -7.83 20.66 -12.53
CA LEU A 90 -8.94 21.42 -13.10
C LEU A 90 -8.54 22.89 -13.12
N ASN A 91 -8.12 23.39 -14.29
CA ASN A 91 -7.47 24.69 -14.43
C ASN A 91 -6.26 24.79 -13.49
N ASP A 92 -6.15 25.87 -12.71
CA ASP A 92 -5.10 26.09 -11.73
C ASP A 92 -5.36 25.38 -10.38
N SER A 93 -6.41 24.57 -10.29
CA SER A 93 -6.83 23.92 -9.05
C SER A 93 -6.56 22.43 -9.06
N GLY A 94 -5.91 21.98 -8.00
CA GLY A 94 -5.62 20.58 -7.81
C GLY A 94 -6.71 19.79 -7.10
N VAL A 95 -7.16 18.68 -7.69
CA VAL A 95 -8.19 17.81 -7.12
C VAL A 95 -7.64 16.39 -6.96
N GLU A 96 -7.86 15.80 -5.78
CA GLU A 96 -7.60 14.38 -5.54
C GLU A 96 -8.87 13.57 -5.81
N MET A 97 -8.81 12.71 -6.82
CA MET A 97 -9.87 11.73 -7.12
C MET A 97 -9.69 10.42 -6.33
N GLY A 98 -8.62 10.33 -5.53
CA GLY A 98 -8.23 9.16 -4.77
C GLY A 98 -7.74 9.52 -3.37
N SER A 99 -6.54 9.04 -2.99
CA SER A 99 -5.94 9.34 -1.68
C SER A 99 -5.75 10.84 -1.47
N GLN A 100 -6.30 11.38 -0.37
CA GLN A 100 -6.26 12.81 -0.09
C GLN A 100 -5.45 13.16 1.18
N TRP A 101 -5.38 12.24 2.15
CA TRP A 101 -4.87 12.52 3.49
C TRP A 101 -3.65 11.66 3.84
N ILE A 102 -2.72 12.24 4.58
CA ILE A 102 -1.69 11.52 5.33
C ILE A 102 -2.13 11.54 6.80
N HIS A 103 -2.46 10.37 7.32
CA HIS A 103 -2.88 10.18 8.71
C HIS A 103 -1.67 9.93 9.62
N GLY A 104 -1.52 10.74 10.66
CA GLY A 104 -0.40 10.66 11.59
C GLY A 104 0.87 11.33 11.08
N THR A 105 0.98 12.64 11.33
CA THR A 105 2.17 13.43 10.95
C THR A 105 3.32 13.27 11.93
N CYS A 106 3.89 12.07 11.98
CA CYS A 106 5.11 11.81 12.73
C CYS A 106 6.04 10.88 11.95
N ALA A 107 7.29 10.78 12.39
CA ALA A 107 8.32 9.98 11.73
C ALA A 107 7.98 8.47 11.66
N ALA A 108 7.03 7.99 12.48
CA ALA A 108 6.55 6.62 12.41
C ALA A 108 5.70 6.36 11.15
N ASN A 109 5.14 7.39 10.52
CA ASN A 109 4.48 7.26 9.22
C ASN A 109 5.51 7.47 8.09
N PRO A 110 5.85 6.42 7.32
CA PRO A 110 6.81 6.54 6.23
C PRO A 110 6.32 7.45 5.09
N VAL A 111 5.00 7.53 4.87
CA VAL A 111 4.39 8.41 3.86
C VAL A 111 4.55 9.88 4.25
N PHE A 112 4.39 10.21 5.54
CA PHE A 112 4.66 11.55 6.05
C PHE A 112 6.14 11.93 5.88
N SER A 113 7.03 11.02 6.24
CA SER A 113 8.48 11.21 6.11
C SER A 113 8.88 11.46 4.64
N LEU A 114 8.31 10.68 3.72
CA LEU A 114 8.53 10.85 2.29
C LEU A 114 7.99 12.19 1.76
N ALA A 115 6.78 12.57 2.17
CA ALA A 115 6.18 13.84 1.77
C ALA A 115 6.97 15.05 2.29
N ALA A 116 7.54 14.95 3.49
CA ALA A 116 8.40 15.98 4.05
C ALA A 116 9.74 16.09 3.29
N GLN A 117 10.37 14.95 2.96
CA GLN A 117 11.63 14.90 2.21
C GLN A 117 11.49 15.49 0.80
N GLU A 118 10.38 15.20 0.12
CA GLU A 118 10.11 15.70 -1.23
C GLU A 118 9.54 17.14 -1.24
N GLY A 119 9.44 17.81 -0.08
CA GLY A 119 8.93 19.18 0.00
C GLY A 119 7.45 19.31 -0.40
N LEU A 120 6.67 18.22 -0.29
CA LEU A 120 5.27 18.18 -0.71
C LEU A 120 4.32 18.80 0.33
N LEU A 121 4.81 19.08 1.53
CA LEU A 121 4.06 19.64 2.64
C LEU A 121 4.32 21.16 2.75
N ARG A 122 3.26 21.96 2.92
CA ARG A 122 3.37 23.41 3.08
C ARG A 122 3.19 23.81 4.56
N PRO A 123 4.19 24.41 5.22
CA PRO A 123 4.03 24.99 6.55
C PRO A 123 3.16 26.28 6.52
N PRO A 124 2.38 26.57 7.58
CA PRO A 124 2.13 25.72 8.76
C PRO A 124 1.20 24.55 8.42
N LEU A 125 1.44 23.40 9.05
CA LEU A 125 0.58 22.22 8.87
C LEU A 125 -0.74 22.41 9.63
N SER A 126 -1.85 22.50 8.90
CA SER A 126 -3.19 22.42 9.49
C SER A 126 -3.51 20.96 9.81
N ARG A 127 -3.56 20.63 11.10
CA ARG A 127 -3.89 19.29 11.60
C ARG A 127 -5.36 19.23 11.96
N SER A 128 -6.05 18.17 11.51
CA SER A 128 -7.33 17.77 12.06
C SER A 128 -7.16 16.51 12.90
N ASP A 129 -7.85 16.46 14.04
CA ASP A 129 -7.98 15.25 14.84
C ASP A 129 -9.23 14.48 14.40
N ASP A 130 -9.06 13.18 14.22
CA ASP A 130 -10.17 12.25 14.11
C ASP A 130 -10.47 11.67 15.49
N THR A 131 -11.73 11.74 15.91
CA THR A 131 -12.20 11.05 17.11
C THR A 131 -12.38 9.56 16.80
N ALA A 132 -11.50 8.71 17.31
CA ALA A 132 -11.71 7.26 17.38
C ALA A 132 -12.51 6.95 18.67
N GLY A 133 -13.69 6.34 18.53
CA GLY A 133 -14.51 5.89 19.65
C GLY A 133 -14.71 4.38 19.58
N TYR A 134 -14.70 3.72 20.73
CA TYR A 134 -15.13 2.33 20.87
C TYR A 134 -16.64 2.31 21.17
N PHE A 135 -17.37 1.42 20.49
CA PHE A 135 -18.80 1.24 20.69
C PHE A 135 -19.06 -0.08 21.43
N TYR A 136 -19.74 -0.02 22.59
CA TYR A 136 -20.16 -1.20 23.36
C TYR A 136 -21.62 -1.03 23.78
N THR A 137 -22.39 -2.12 23.87
CA THR A 137 -23.68 -2.09 24.58
C THR A 137 -23.44 -1.99 26.08
N THR A 138 -24.43 -1.48 26.82
CA THR A 138 -24.42 -1.42 28.29
C THR A 138 -24.38 -2.79 28.96
N ASP A 139 -24.62 -3.87 28.21
CA ASP A 139 -24.61 -5.27 28.69
C ASP A 139 -23.52 -6.15 28.04
N GLY A 140 -22.60 -5.55 27.28
CA GLY A 140 -21.45 -6.26 26.68
C GLY A 140 -21.79 -7.23 25.54
N ARG A 141 -22.98 -7.13 24.95
CA ARG A 141 -23.40 -7.89 23.76
C ARG A 141 -22.94 -7.20 22.47
N ALA A 142 -22.59 -8.01 21.47
CA ALA A 142 -22.16 -7.54 20.16
C ALA A 142 -23.34 -6.98 19.35
N HIS A 143 -23.10 -5.91 18.61
CA HIS A 143 -23.99 -5.48 17.52
C HIS A 143 -23.54 -6.14 16.21
N VAL A 144 -24.48 -6.60 15.39
CA VAL A 144 -24.17 -7.34 14.16
C VAL A 144 -23.49 -6.44 13.13
N SER A 145 -23.92 -5.17 13.00
CA SER A 145 -23.31 -4.18 12.12
C SER A 145 -23.31 -2.77 12.72
N LEU A 146 -22.43 -1.90 12.19
CA LEU A 146 -22.38 -0.49 12.60
C LEU A 146 -23.65 0.26 12.20
N ALA A 147 -24.31 -0.12 11.09
CA ALA A 147 -25.59 0.47 10.69
C ALA A 147 -26.70 0.19 11.73
N GLU A 148 -26.85 -1.07 12.17
CA GLU A 148 -27.85 -1.45 13.17
C GLU A 148 -27.58 -0.79 14.52
N PHE A 149 -26.30 -0.70 14.92
CA PHE A 149 -25.90 0.03 16.11
C PHE A 149 -26.35 1.50 16.03
N LEU A 150 -25.97 2.20 14.96
CA LEU A 150 -26.31 3.61 14.79
C LEU A 150 -27.82 3.82 14.73
N ALA A 151 -28.57 2.99 13.99
CA ALA A 151 -30.03 3.10 13.95
C ALA A 151 -30.66 2.98 15.34
N SER A 152 -30.25 1.98 16.13
CA SER A 152 -30.75 1.81 17.50
C SER A 152 -30.42 2.99 18.40
N GLN A 153 -29.20 3.54 18.30
CA GLN A 153 -28.79 4.72 19.07
C GLN A 153 -29.57 5.97 18.65
N ILE A 154 -29.78 6.16 17.35
CA ILE A 154 -30.57 7.27 16.81
C ILE A 154 -32.00 7.20 17.35
N ASP A 155 -32.67 6.05 17.27
CA ASP A 155 -34.04 5.89 17.78
C ASP A 155 -34.13 6.17 19.29
N GLN A 156 -33.16 5.68 20.06
CA GLN A 156 -33.09 5.93 21.50
C GLN A 156 -32.88 7.41 21.82
N GLU A 157 -31.98 8.09 21.14
CA GLU A 157 -31.73 9.51 21.37
C GLU A 157 -32.90 10.38 20.90
N LEU A 158 -33.52 10.07 19.76
CA LEU A 158 -34.71 10.78 19.26
C LEU A 158 -35.88 10.68 20.23
N SER A 159 -36.00 9.59 21.00
CA SER A 159 -37.03 9.47 22.04
C SER A 159 -36.94 10.52 23.15
N ARG A 160 -35.77 11.15 23.31
CA ARG A 160 -35.49 12.18 24.32
C ARG A 160 -35.72 13.61 23.84
N PHE A 161 -35.89 13.82 22.53
CA PHE A 161 -36.17 15.14 21.97
C PHE A 161 -37.67 15.47 22.04
N PRO A 162 -38.03 16.76 22.21
CA PRO A 162 -39.40 17.22 21.99
C PRO A 162 -39.88 16.86 20.58
N ASP A 163 -41.17 16.56 20.42
CA ASP A 163 -41.73 16.13 19.12
C ASP A 163 -41.48 17.14 17.99
N PHE A 164 -41.49 18.43 18.32
CA PHE A 164 -41.21 19.51 17.37
C PHE A 164 -39.77 19.48 16.82
N ASP A 165 -38.80 19.09 17.65
CA ASP A 165 -37.38 19.06 17.26
C ASP A 165 -36.94 17.70 16.69
N ARG A 166 -37.80 16.68 16.81
CA ARG A 166 -37.46 15.28 16.51
C ARG A 166 -37.07 15.07 15.05
N GLU A 167 -37.74 15.74 14.11
CA GLU A 167 -37.42 15.62 12.68
C GLU A 167 -36.05 16.21 12.35
N ASP A 168 -35.75 17.41 12.87
CA ASP A 168 -34.48 18.07 12.63
C ASP A 168 -33.32 17.31 13.30
N ALA A 169 -33.53 16.84 14.54
CA ALA A 169 -32.57 15.97 15.22
C ALA A 169 -32.29 14.69 14.42
N SER A 170 -33.32 14.06 13.84
CA SER A 170 -33.18 12.86 13.02
C SER A 170 -32.32 13.12 11.78
N ARG A 171 -32.58 14.22 11.06
CA ARG A 171 -31.79 14.61 9.88
C ARG A 171 -30.32 14.83 10.22
N VAL A 172 -30.03 15.49 11.34
CA VAL A 172 -28.65 15.69 11.81
C VAL A 172 -27.98 14.35 12.12
N MET A 173 -28.62 13.47 12.87
CA MET A 173 -28.04 12.18 13.26
C MET A 173 -27.79 11.26 12.06
N HIS A 174 -28.74 11.18 11.11
CA HIS A 174 -28.52 10.45 9.86
C HIS A 174 -27.45 11.10 8.98
N GLY A 175 -27.31 12.43 9.01
CA GLY A 175 -26.20 13.15 8.39
C GLY A 175 -24.83 12.75 8.96
N LEU A 176 -24.74 12.57 10.28
CA LEU A 176 -23.54 12.04 10.94
C LEU A 176 -23.25 10.60 10.53
N ALA A 177 -24.27 9.73 10.46
CA ALA A 177 -24.12 8.36 9.97
C ALA A 177 -23.62 8.32 8.50
N ASN A 178 -24.11 9.21 7.64
CA ASN A 178 -23.62 9.35 6.28
C ASN A 178 -22.16 9.81 6.20
N SER A 179 -21.74 10.65 7.14
CA SER A 179 -20.33 11.07 7.25
C SER A 179 -19.44 9.89 7.66
N LEU A 180 -19.90 9.02 8.56
CA LEU A 180 -19.20 7.77 8.90
C LEU A 180 -19.11 6.82 7.71
N ARG A 181 -20.19 6.68 6.93
CA ARG A 181 -20.20 5.88 5.69
C ARG A 181 -19.14 6.39 4.70
N ALA A 182 -19.07 7.70 4.49
CA ALA A 182 -18.09 8.31 3.60
C ALA A 182 -16.64 8.09 4.08
N ARG A 183 -16.40 8.12 5.40
CA ARG A 183 -15.09 7.83 5.99
C ARG A 183 -14.67 6.37 5.82
N GLN A 184 -15.62 5.45 5.96
CA GLN A 184 -15.34 4.01 5.88
C GLN A 184 -15.19 3.53 4.43
N GLY A 185 -15.84 4.21 3.48
CA GLY A 185 -15.79 3.85 2.06
C GLY A 185 -16.58 2.59 1.72
N ASP A 186 -17.52 2.18 2.58
CA ASP A 186 -18.37 1.01 2.39
C ASP A 186 -19.76 1.23 3.04
N ASP A 187 -20.70 0.33 2.77
CA ASP A 187 -21.97 0.28 3.49
C ASP A 187 -21.75 -0.10 4.95
N LEU A 188 -22.30 0.70 5.89
CA LEU A 188 -22.19 0.46 7.32
C LEU A 188 -22.87 -0.86 7.77
N SER A 189 -23.74 -1.43 6.94
CA SER A 189 -24.31 -2.78 7.17
C SER A 189 -23.26 -3.89 7.04
N LEU A 190 -22.19 -3.66 6.27
CA LEU A 190 -21.08 -4.59 6.07
C LEU A 190 -19.90 -4.32 7.02
N VAL A 191 -20.01 -3.26 7.83
CA VAL A 191 -18.95 -2.83 8.76
C VAL A 191 -19.22 -3.46 10.13
N SER A 192 -18.26 -4.25 10.59
CA SER A 192 -18.29 -4.81 11.95
C SER A 192 -18.27 -3.68 12.98
N ALA A 193 -19.29 -3.63 13.83
CA ALA A 193 -19.34 -2.68 14.95
C ALA A 193 -18.21 -2.95 15.95
N ASP A 194 -17.96 -4.22 16.26
CA ASP A 194 -16.97 -4.64 17.28
C ASP A 194 -15.52 -4.32 16.87
N HIS A 195 -15.23 -4.36 15.57
CA HIS A 195 -13.90 -4.05 15.05
C HIS A 195 -13.77 -2.59 14.57
N TYR A 196 -14.84 -1.82 14.61
CA TYR A 196 -14.76 -0.40 14.29
C TYR A 196 -13.84 0.31 15.29
N GLY A 197 -12.87 1.08 14.79
CA GLY A 197 -11.87 1.72 15.65
C GLY A 197 -10.72 0.82 16.10
N SER A 198 -10.63 -0.44 15.64
CA SER A 198 -9.51 -1.35 15.95
C SER A 198 -8.18 -0.97 15.28
N TYR A 199 -8.14 0.12 14.51
CA TYR A 199 -6.92 0.61 13.86
C TYR A 199 -6.05 1.39 14.85
N VAL A 200 -4.73 1.25 14.69
CA VAL A 200 -3.76 2.02 15.46
C VAL A 200 -3.72 3.44 14.91
N VAL A 201 -4.08 4.42 15.75
CA VAL A 201 -3.95 5.84 15.41
C VAL A 201 -2.47 6.23 15.52
N ILE A 202 -1.90 6.68 14.40
CA ILE A 202 -0.56 7.24 14.39
C ILE A 202 -0.65 8.71 14.85
N PRO A 203 0.17 9.14 15.83
CA PRO A 203 0.07 10.49 16.38
C PRO A 203 0.49 11.56 15.35
N GLY A 204 0.05 12.79 15.59
CA GLY A 204 0.40 13.96 14.78
C GLY A 204 -0.79 14.54 13.99
N GLY A 205 -1.97 13.90 14.04
CA GLY A 205 -3.14 14.36 13.29
C GLY A 205 -2.98 14.15 11.79
N ASN A 206 -3.89 14.73 11.02
CA ASN A 206 -3.99 14.50 9.58
C ASN A 206 -3.55 15.72 8.76
N VAL A 207 -2.87 15.51 7.65
CA VAL A 207 -2.52 16.58 6.69
C VAL A 207 -2.87 16.20 5.26
N ARG A 208 -3.11 17.22 4.43
CA ARG A 208 -3.24 17.08 2.97
C ARG A 208 -1.90 17.36 2.30
N VAL A 209 -1.76 16.89 1.07
CA VAL A 209 -0.61 17.18 0.19
C VAL A 209 -1.02 18.23 -0.85
N PRO A 210 -0.70 19.53 -0.65
CA PRO A 210 -1.23 20.58 -1.50
C PRO A 210 -0.74 20.52 -2.96
N LEU A 211 0.42 19.91 -3.20
CA LEU A 211 1.01 19.75 -4.53
C LEU A 211 0.51 18.49 -5.27
N GLY A 212 -0.46 17.78 -4.69
CA GLY A 212 -0.99 16.54 -5.21
C GLY A 212 -0.31 15.31 -4.60
N HIS A 213 -1.14 14.34 -4.21
CA HIS A 213 -0.72 13.09 -3.58
C HIS A 213 0.08 12.20 -4.54
N VAL A 214 -0.08 12.40 -5.86
CA VAL A 214 0.76 11.77 -6.89
C VAL A 214 2.26 12.07 -6.69
N GLY A 215 2.62 13.21 -6.10
CA GLY A 215 4.01 13.57 -5.82
C GLY A 215 4.73 12.56 -4.92
N ILE A 216 4.00 11.81 -4.08
CA ILE A 216 4.56 10.75 -3.22
C ILE A 216 5.18 9.62 -4.05
N LEU A 217 4.75 9.43 -5.30
CA LEU A 217 5.27 8.40 -6.18
C LEU A 217 6.62 8.76 -6.79
N ALA A 218 6.95 10.06 -6.88
CA ALA A 218 8.14 10.55 -7.54
C ALA A 218 9.45 9.89 -7.04
N PRO A 219 9.75 9.84 -5.72
CA PRO A 219 10.97 9.19 -5.23
C PRO A 219 10.99 7.69 -5.51
N LEU A 220 9.84 7.02 -5.50
CA LEU A 220 9.77 5.59 -5.80
C LEU A 220 10.15 5.34 -7.26
N LEU A 221 9.59 6.11 -8.19
CA LEU A 221 9.81 5.97 -9.63
C LEU A 221 11.23 6.39 -10.06
N ARG A 222 11.77 7.45 -9.48
CA ARG A 222 13.10 8.01 -9.84
C ARG A 222 14.24 7.02 -9.60
N ASP A 223 14.08 6.15 -8.60
CA ASP A 223 15.08 5.17 -8.18
C ASP A 223 14.95 3.83 -8.91
N LEU A 224 13.91 3.62 -9.73
CA LEU A 224 13.72 2.35 -10.44
C LEU A 224 14.63 2.25 -11.67
N PRO A 225 15.00 1.03 -12.10
CA PRO A 225 15.67 0.81 -13.37
C PRO A 225 14.87 1.36 -14.56
N GLU A 226 15.56 1.81 -15.60
CA GLU A 226 14.91 2.30 -16.81
C GLU A 226 14.00 1.22 -17.43
N CYS A 227 12.85 1.66 -17.96
CA CYS A 227 11.90 0.80 -18.68
C CYS A 227 11.34 -0.39 -17.88
N CYS A 228 11.50 -0.43 -16.54
CA CYS A 228 11.01 -1.52 -15.72
C CYS A 228 9.48 -1.48 -15.51
N VAL A 229 8.81 -0.36 -15.78
CA VAL A 229 7.35 -0.23 -15.69
C VAL A 229 6.73 -0.27 -17.09
N LYS A 230 5.81 -1.21 -17.32
CA LYS A 230 5.03 -1.35 -18.55
C LYS A 230 3.57 -0.95 -18.27
N TYR A 231 3.12 0.10 -18.94
CA TYR A 231 1.76 0.62 -18.84
C TYR A 231 0.86 0.00 -19.92
N CYS A 232 -0.44 0.07 -19.71
CA CYS A 232 -1.44 -0.53 -20.60
C CYS A 232 -1.21 -2.05 -20.81
N THR A 233 -0.68 -2.72 -19.79
CA THR A 233 -0.35 -4.15 -19.82
C THR A 233 -1.20 -4.90 -18.78
N PRO A 234 -2.52 -5.02 -19.00
CA PRO A 234 -3.38 -5.76 -18.09
C PRO A 234 -3.02 -7.26 -18.11
N VAL A 235 -2.75 -7.80 -16.94
CA VAL A 235 -2.45 -9.23 -16.74
C VAL A 235 -3.73 -10.05 -16.88
N LYS A 236 -3.63 -11.14 -17.64
CA LYS A 236 -4.72 -12.08 -17.92
C LYS A 236 -4.65 -13.30 -17.01
N CYS A 237 -3.47 -13.92 -16.86
CA CYS A 237 -3.29 -15.17 -16.13
C CYS A 237 -1.87 -15.29 -15.58
N ILE A 238 -1.75 -15.87 -14.38
CA ILE A 238 -0.52 -16.14 -13.65
C ILE A 238 -0.42 -17.65 -13.48
N MET A 239 0.50 -18.27 -14.19
CA MET A 239 0.84 -19.69 -14.05
C MET A 239 1.96 -19.82 -13.02
N TRP A 240 1.71 -20.42 -11.85
CA TRP A 240 2.66 -20.37 -10.71
C TRP A 240 3.05 -21.73 -10.11
N ASP A 241 2.55 -22.83 -10.68
CA ASP A 241 2.86 -24.21 -10.30
C ASP A 241 3.26 -25.02 -11.54
N ALA A 242 4.34 -24.61 -12.20
CA ALA A 242 4.86 -25.34 -13.34
C ALA A 242 5.60 -26.60 -12.83
N GLU A 243 5.03 -27.79 -13.08
CA GLU A 243 5.60 -29.11 -12.73
C GLU A 243 6.98 -29.41 -13.39
N GLU A 244 7.53 -28.49 -14.18
CA GLU A 244 8.78 -28.71 -14.91
C GLU A 244 10.02 -28.34 -14.09
N THR A 245 10.81 -29.36 -13.77
CA THR A 245 12.12 -29.29 -13.09
C THR A 245 13.20 -28.48 -13.84
N ALA A 246 12.91 -27.95 -15.03
CA ALA A 246 13.84 -27.21 -15.89
C ALA A 246 13.27 -25.87 -16.43
N GLY A 247 12.04 -25.49 -16.09
CA GLY A 247 11.35 -24.30 -16.59
C GLY A 247 11.32 -23.11 -15.60
N PRO A 248 10.90 -21.92 -16.04
CA PRO A 248 10.67 -20.79 -15.14
C PRO A 248 9.55 -21.11 -14.14
N ARG A 249 9.74 -20.75 -12.87
CA ARG A 249 8.80 -21.07 -11.77
C ARG A 249 7.41 -20.49 -11.98
N ALA A 250 7.32 -19.36 -12.66
CA ALA A 250 6.05 -18.74 -13.00
C ALA A 250 6.07 -18.10 -14.39
N ARG A 251 4.89 -18.00 -15.00
CA ARG A 251 4.65 -17.36 -16.29
C ARG A 251 3.45 -16.42 -16.18
N VAL A 252 3.60 -15.17 -16.60
CA VAL A 252 2.55 -14.16 -16.56
C VAL A 252 2.13 -13.80 -17.97
N GLN A 253 0.87 -14.09 -18.31
CA GLN A 253 0.28 -13.79 -19.62
C GLN A 253 -0.55 -12.50 -19.53
N CYS A 254 -0.42 -11.63 -20.53
CA CYS A 254 -1.14 -10.36 -20.62
C CYS A 254 -2.19 -10.37 -21.74
N PHE A 255 -3.21 -9.51 -21.66
CA PHE A 255 -4.25 -9.44 -22.70
C PHE A 255 -3.75 -8.93 -24.05
N ASN A 256 -2.63 -8.21 -24.07
CA ASN A 256 -1.98 -7.74 -25.30
C ASN A 256 -1.15 -8.84 -26.00
N GLY A 257 -1.13 -10.06 -25.46
CA GLY A 257 -0.37 -11.19 -26.01
C GLY A 257 1.07 -11.30 -25.51
N GLU A 258 1.56 -10.33 -24.73
CA GLU A 258 2.87 -10.42 -24.09
C GLU A 258 2.87 -11.48 -22.98
N GLU A 259 4.01 -12.13 -22.82
CA GLU A 259 4.23 -13.18 -21.82
C GLU A 259 5.59 -13.01 -21.14
N TYR A 260 5.60 -13.18 -19.83
CA TYR A 260 6.79 -13.01 -19.00
C TYR A 260 7.06 -14.25 -18.18
N ALA A 261 8.20 -14.89 -18.41
CA ALA A 261 8.74 -15.95 -17.56
C ALA A 261 9.49 -15.32 -16.37
N CYS A 262 9.29 -15.85 -15.17
CA CYS A 262 9.95 -15.34 -13.98
C CYS A 262 10.09 -16.39 -12.86
N ASP A 263 10.92 -16.07 -11.86
CA ASP A 263 11.10 -16.88 -10.66
C ASP A 263 10.02 -16.58 -9.62
N TYR A 264 9.55 -15.33 -9.56
CA TYR A 264 8.58 -14.86 -8.58
C TYR A 264 7.59 -13.86 -9.16
N VAL A 265 6.36 -13.89 -8.64
CA VAL A 265 5.31 -12.91 -8.95
C VAL A 265 4.88 -12.22 -7.65
N ILE A 266 4.94 -10.89 -7.63
CA ILE A 266 4.40 -10.06 -6.55
C ILE A 266 3.06 -9.50 -7.02
N VAL A 267 1.97 -9.96 -6.41
CA VAL A 267 0.62 -9.52 -6.76
C VAL A 267 0.20 -8.34 -5.88
N THR A 268 -0.01 -7.17 -6.49
CA THR A 268 -0.53 -5.98 -5.79
C THR A 268 -1.88 -5.51 -6.35
N ALA A 269 -2.59 -6.43 -7.02
CA ALA A 269 -3.95 -6.21 -7.49
C ALA A 269 -4.87 -5.83 -6.33
N SER A 270 -5.79 -4.90 -6.57
CA SER A 270 -6.75 -4.49 -5.54
C SER A 270 -7.69 -5.64 -5.16
N LEU A 271 -8.19 -5.64 -3.91
CA LEU A 271 -9.14 -6.65 -3.46
C LEU A 271 -10.39 -6.73 -4.36
N GLY A 272 -10.88 -5.60 -4.88
CA GLY A 272 -12.00 -5.58 -5.82
C GLY A 272 -11.69 -6.31 -7.13
N VAL A 273 -10.45 -6.17 -7.64
CA VAL A 273 -9.99 -6.94 -8.80
C VAL A 273 -9.94 -8.42 -8.47
N LEU A 274 -9.32 -8.82 -7.35
CA LEU A 274 -9.21 -10.22 -6.93
C LEU A 274 -10.59 -10.88 -6.75
N LYS A 275 -11.54 -10.20 -6.10
CA LYS A 275 -12.93 -10.70 -5.96
C LYS A 275 -13.59 -10.99 -7.30
N ASN A 276 -13.26 -10.21 -8.34
CA ASN A 276 -13.87 -10.35 -9.66
C ASN A 276 -13.11 -11.32 -10.58
N THR A 277 -11.79 -11.47 -10.41
CA THR A 277 -10.94 -12.15 -11.40
C THR A 277 -10.11 -13.30 -10.85
N ALA A 278 -10.03 -13.55 -9.53
CA ALA A 278 -9.11 -14.53 -8.96
C ALA A 278 -9.18 -15.92 -9.60
N LYS A 279 -10.39 -16.43 -9.89
CA LYS A 279 -10.59 -17.73 -10.55
C LYS A 279 -9.97 -17.83 -11.94
N GLN A 280 -9.80 -16.71 -12.63
CA GLN A 280 -9.22 -16.65 -13.98
C GLN A 280 -7.77 -16.15 -13.96
N LEU A 281 -7.42 -15.36 -12.94
CA LEU A 281 -6.11 -14.72 -12.81
C LEU A 281 -5.03 -15.70 -12.39
N PHE A 282 -5.36 -16.77 -11.67
CA PHE A 282 -4.38 -17.74 -11.16
C PHE A 282 -4.59 -19.13 -11.79
N CYS A 283 -3.49 -19.75 -12.20
CA CYS A 283 -3.42 -21.11 -12.70
C CYS A 283 -2.23 -21.84 -12.03
N PRO A 284 -2.46 -22.87 -11.19
CA PRO A 284 -3.76 -23.30 -10.68
C PRO A 284 -4.47 -22.21 -9.86
N GLU A 285 -5.76 -22.41 -9.58
CA GLU A 285 -6.54 -21.50 -8.72
C GLU A 285 -5.89 -21.36 -7.33
N LEU A 286 -6.16 -20.24 -6.65
CA LEU A 286 -5.69 -20.05 -5.28
C LEU A 286 -6.37 -21.07 -4.34
N PRO A 287 -5.67 -21.54 -3.28
CA PRO A 287 -6.27 -22.39 -2.26
C PRO A 287 -7.47 -21.72 -1.57
N ASP A 288 -8.39 -22.55 -1.08
CA ASP A 288 -9.56 -22.15 -0.27
C ASP A 288 -9.17 -21.54 1.10
#